data_AF-A0A2N1NDB7-F1
#
_entry.id   AF-A0A2N1NDB7-F1
#
_cell.length_a   1.000
_cell.length_b   1.000
_cell.length_c   1.000
_cell.angle_alpha   90.00
_cell.angle_beta   90.00
_cell.angle_gamma   90.00
#
_symmetry.space_group_name_H-M   'P 1'
#
loop_
_entity.id
_entity.type
_entity.pdbx_description
1 polymer ?
#
loop_
_entity_poly.entity_id
_entity_poly.type
_entity_poly.pdbx_seq_one_letter_code
_entity_poly.pdbx_strand_id
1 'polypeptide(L)'
;MNSDLENIFSNNNIEIVDVIVKTIGDPTDPTPKLIRLNLLDNLLSIRKKLEKDCIINDTLSFSKNLDHEFAEIIHEDEFRLYDIIYKIESENILYLTHCSIPNWEYLNTLHKLDYGCIMTFDGIEKPKNRAFVMKNCELINSSMGYIKDSVEFKSIEEWIKIINLFFYTDDINVDNFVKLGMSTGSFEK
;
A
#
# COMPACT_ATOMS: atom_id res chain seq x y z
N MET A 1 -36.02 -2.31 38.42
CA MET A 1 -35.89 -2.94 37.09
C MET A 1 -35.37 -1.86 36.15
N ASN A 2 -34.28 -2.17 35.43
CA ASN A 2 -33.47 -1.31 34.53
C ASN A 2 -32.31 -0.52 35.16
N SER A 3 -31.40 -1.22 35.84
CA SER A 3 -29.99 -0.80 35.99
C SER A 3 -29.03 -1.61 35.10
N ASP A 4 -29.52 -2.62 34.36
CA ASP A 4 -28.66 -3.63 33.73
C ASP A 4 -28.49 -3.42 32.21
N LEU A 5 -28.95 -2.29 31.67
CA LEU A 5 -28.85 -2.00 30.23
C LEU A 5 -27.78 -0.96 29.87
N GLU A 6 -27.15 -0.28 30.83
CA GLU A 6 -26.05 0.66 30.52
C GLU A 6 -24.66 -0.01 30.45
N ASN A 7 -24.54 -1.31 30.77
CA ASN A 7 -23.25 -2.02 30.82
C ASN A 7 -22.93 -2.89 29.60
N ILE A 8 -23.69 -2.80 28.51
CA ILE A 8 -23.46 -3.63 27.30
C ILE A 8 -22.64 -2.88 26.22
N PHE A 9 -22.43 -1.56 26.33
CA PHE A 9 -21.75 -0.75 25.30
C PHE A 9 -20.34 -0.25 25.63
N SER A 10 -19.69 -0.73 26.72
CA SER A 10 -18.42 -0.14 27.17
C SER A 10 -17.14 -0.94 26.92
N ASN A 11 -17.15 -2.08 26.22
CA ASN A 11 -15.94 -2.89 25.99
C ASN A 11 -15.60 -3.14 24.51
N ASN A 12 -15.75 -2.12 23.66
CA ASN A 12 -14.87 -2.02 22.49
C ASN A 12 -13.55 -1.40 22.97
N ASN A 13 -12.75 -2.18 23.69
CA ASN A 13 -11.43 -1.76 24.16
C ASN A 13 -10.52 -1.62 22.94
N ILE A 14 -10.52 -0.42 22.37
CA ILE A 14 -9.55 0.03 21.38
C ILE A 14 -8.20 0.07 22.10
N GLU A 15 -7.38 -0.98 21.92
CA GLU A 15 -6.01 -1.04 22.45
C GLU A 15 -5.07 -0.22 21.56
N ILE A 16 -5.30 1.10 21.51
CA ILE A 16 -4.35 2.03 20.91
C ILE A 16 -3.17 2.18 21.87
N VAL A 17 -1.98 1.87 21.36
CA VAL A 17 -0.72 1.96 22.12
C VAL A 17 0.32 2.74 21.33
N ASP A 18 1.28 3.32 22.05
CA ASP A 18 2.46 3.88 21.44
C ASP A 18 3.39 2.73 21.01
N VAL A 19 3.83 2.76 19.74
CA VAL A 19 4.66 1.73 19.09
C VAL A 19 5.89 2.38 18.49
N ILE A 20 7.06 1.82 18.80
CA ILE A 20 8.34 2.19 18.21
C ILE A 20 8.58 1.31 16.98
N VAL A 21 8.70 1.93 15.81
CA VAL A 21 8.99 1.23 14.56
C VAL A 21 10.51 1.26 14.30
N LYS A 22 11.10 0.09 14.06
CA LYS A 22 12.55 -0.09 13.81
C LYS A 22 12.81 -0.93 12.57
N THR A 23 13.76 -0.54 11.74
CA THR A 23 14.23 -1.34 10.60
C THR A 23 15.45 -2.16 11.00
N ILE A 24 15.49 -3.43 10.60
CA ILE A 24 16.60 -4.36 10.84
C ILE A 24 17.60 -4.28 9.70
N GLY A 25 18.90 -4.29 10.00
CA GLY A 25 19.95 -4.62 9.03
C GLY A 25 20.58 -3.45 8.27
N ASP A 26 20.10 -2.21 8.44
CA ASP A 26 20.76 -1.02 7.86
C ASP A 26 21.27 -0.09 8.98
N PRO A 27 22.60 0.06 9.18
CA PRO A 27 23.18 1.02 10.12
C PRO A 27 22.91 2.48 9.73
N THR A 28 22.43 2.72 8.50
CA THR A 28 22.26 4.04 7.89
C THR A 28 20.80 4.48 7.69
N ASP A 29 19.81 3.65 8.05
CA ASP A 29 18.37 3.98 7.95
C ASP A 29 17.68 4.06 9.34
N PRO A 30 16.48 4.64 9.42
CA PRO A 30 16.18 5.89 10.09
C PRO A 30 16.11 5.79 11.63
N THR A 31 16.21 6.95 12.27
CA THR A 31 15.86 7.13 13.68
C THR A 31 14.54 6.42 14.01
N PRO A 32 14.46 5.65 15.12
CA PRO A 32 13.23 4.97 15.51
C PRO A 32 12.05 5.94 15.51
N LYS A 33 10.95 5.55 14.87
CA LYS A 33 9.75 6.40 14.78
C LYS A 33 8.71 5.93 15.80
N LEU A 34 8.14 6.88 16.55
CA LEU A 34 7.09 6.60 17.52
C LEU A 34 5.72 6.94 16.91
N ILE A 35 4.80 5.98 16.90
CA ILE A 35 3.45 6.14 16.34
C ILE A 35 2.41 5.40 17.18
N ARG A 36 1.18 5.94 17.23
CA ARG A 36 0.04 5.28 17.86
C ARG A 36 -0.64 4.31 16.92
N LEU A 37 -0.67 3.03 17.27
CA LEU A 37 -1.33 1.97 16.48
C LEU A 37 -2.32 1.20 17.33
N ASN A 38 -3.34 0.63 16.70
CA ASN A 38 -4.30 -0.25 17.36
C ASN A 38 -3.82 -1.70 17.24
N LEU A 39 -3.65 -2.40 18.35
CA LEU A 39 -3.17 -3.77 18.37
C LEU A 39 -4.09 -4.78 17.65
N LEU A 40 -5.38 -4.45 17.56
CA LEU A 40 -6.39 -5.33 16.94
C LEU A 40 -6.49 -5.18 15.42
N ASP A 41 -5.87 -4.15 14.85
CA ASP A 41 -5.89 -3.93 13.39
C ASP A 41 -5.03 -4.98 12.68
N ASN A 42 -5.46 -5.40 11.49
CA ASN A 42 -4.66 -6.24 10.62
C ASN A 42 -3.46 -5.47 10.03
N LEU A 43 -2.42 -6.19 9.61
CA LEU A 43 -1.19 -5.56 9.13
C LEU A 43 -1.40 -4.75 7.86
N LEU A 44 -2.33 -5.13 6.97
CA LEU A 44 -2.68 -4.33 5.78
C LEU A 44 -3.19 -2.92 6.14
N SER A 45 -4.05 -2.81 7.16
CA SER A 45 -4.55 -1.53 7.66
C SER A 45 -3.43 -0.71 8.33
N ILE A 46 -2.56 -1.39 9.09
CA ILE A 46 -1.39 -0.77 9.71
C ILE A 46 -0.44 -0.22 8.64
N ARG A 47 -0.13 -1.00 7.60
CA ARG A 47 0.73 -0.58 6.49
C ARG A 47 0.24 0.70 5.84
N LYS A 48 -1.04 0.78 5.45
CA LYS A 48 -1.62 2.00 4.84
C LYS A 48 -1.42 3.24 5.71
N LYS A 49 -1.50 3.07 7.03
CA LYS A 49 -1.25 4.16 7.98
C LYS A 49 0.23 4.54 8.03
N LEU A 50 1.14 3.56 8.07
CA LEU A 50 2.58 3.80 8.05
C LEU A 50 3.07 4.41 6.73
N GLU A 51 2.49 4.02 5.58
CA GLU A 51 2.80 4.60 4.26
C GLU A 51 2.40 6.07 4.20
N LYS A 52 1.23 6.42 4.74
CA LYS A 52 0.77 7.81 4.82
C LYS A 52 1.73 8.71 5.60
N ASP A 53 2.36 8.15 6.63
CA ASP A 53 3.34 8.84 7.47
C ASP A 53 4.80 8.67 6.97
N CYS A 54 4.98 8.12 5.76
CA CYS A 54 6.28 7.84 5.14
C CYS A 54 7.22 7.04 6.07
N ILE A 55 6.67 6.09 6.82
CA ILE A 55 7.40 5.21 7.75
C ILE A 55 7.84 3.92 7.05
N ILE A 56 6.96 3.37 6.20
CA ILE A 56 7.20 2.15 5.44
C ILE A 56 6.94 2.41 3.95
N ASN A 57 7.53 1.58 3.10
CA ASN A 57 7.30 1.55 1.66
C ASN A 57 7.32 0.08 1.18
N ASP A 58 7.22 -0.15 -0.12
CA ASP A 58 7.18 -1.49 -0.71
C ASP A 58 8.51 -2.26 -0.64
N THR A 59 9.61 -1.63 -0.19
CA THR A 59 10.91 -2.29 0.01
C THR A 59 11.08 -2.88 1.40
N LEU A 60 10.11 -2.63 2.30
CA LEU A 60 10.11 -3.10 3.68
C LEU A 60 8.89 -4.00 3.95
N SER A 61 9.14 -5.11 4.64
CA SER A 61 8.14 -6.05 5.15
C SER A 61 8.07 -5.98 6.67
N PHE A 62 6.91 -6.29 7.24
CA PHE A 62 6.82 -6.54 8.67
C PHE A 62 7.66 -7.76 9.06
N SER A 63 8.20 -7.72 10.27
CA SER A 63 9.02 -8.79 10.81
C SER A 63 8.60 -9.16 12.23
N LYS A 64 8.57 -10.45 12.51
CA LYS A 64 8.31 -11.01 13.83
C LYS A 64 9.61 -11.46 14.47
N ASN A 65 9.85 -11.00 15.69
CA ASN A 65 10.98 -11.46 16.50
C ASN A 65 10.70 -12.88 17.03
N LEU A 66 11.66 -13.79 16.80
CA LEU A 66 11.68 -15.18 17.25
C LEU A 66 12.91 -15.43 18.15
N ASP A 67 13.03 -14.63 19.22
CA ASP A 67 14.11 -14.60 20.23
C ASP A 67 15.52 -14.33 19.69
N HIS A 68 16.03 -15.20 18.82
CA HIS A 68 17.36 -15.14 18.24
C HIS A 68 17.37 -14.74 16.76
N GLU A 69 16.20 -14.74 16.12
CA GLU A 69 16.05 -14.45 14.69
C GLU A 69 14.81 -13.59 14.42
N PHE A 70 14.72 -13.08 13.19
CA PHE A 70 13.62 -12.27 12.72
C PHE A 70 13.00 -12.93 11.49
N ALA A 71 11.70 -13.21 11.54
CA ALA A 71 10.96 -13.81 10.45
C ALA A 71 10.17 -12.75 9.68
N GLU A 72 10.37 -12.68 8.36
CA GLU A 72 9.57 -11.84 7.46
C GLU A 72 8.11 -12.31 7.41
N ILE A 73 7.18 -11.36 7.44
CA ILE A 73 5.75 -11.62 7.26
C ILE A 73 5.40 -11.47 5.78
N ILE A 74 4.94 -12.56 5.16
CA ILE A 74 4.62 -12.61 3.72
C ILE A 74 3.16 -12.24 3.42
N HIS A 75 2.22 -12.61 4.31
CA HIS A 75 0.77 -12.42 4.12
C HIS A 75 0.19 -11.51 5.20
N GLU A 76 0.26 -10.20 4.99
CA GLU A 76 -0.18 -9.18 5.97
C GLU A 76 -1.68 -9.24 6.31
N ASP A 77 -2.50 -9.83 5.44
CA ASP A 77 -3.94 -10.02 5.66
C ASP A 77 -4.27 -11.11 6.69
N GLU A 78 -3.33 -12.03 6.95
CA GLU A 78 -3.51 -13.13 7.91
C GLU A 78 -3.09 -12.78 9.34
N PHE A 79 -2.43 -11.64 9.55
CA PHE A 79 -1.87 -11.24 10.84
C PHE A 79 -2.48 -9.93 11.35
N ARG A 80 -2.61 -9.85 12.67
CA ARG A 80 -2.84 -8.60 13.40
C ARG A 80 -1.55 -8.04 13.97
N LEU A 81 -1.55 -6.75 14.30
CA LEU A 81 -0.40 -6.12 14.93
C LEU A 81 -0.01 -6.81 16.23
N TYR A 82 -0.99 -7.20 17.06
CA TYR A 82 -0.76 -7.95 18.29
C TYR A 82 0.05 -9.23 18.08
N ASP A 83 -0.07 -9.90 16.92
CA ASP A 83 0.56 -11.20 16.67
C ASP A 83 2.08 -11.10 16.45
N ILE A 84 2.58 -9.89 16.11
CA ILE A 84 3.97 -9.65 15.74
C ILE A 84 4.68 -8.62 16.62
N ILE A 85 3.94 -7.86 17.42
CA ILE A 85 4.51 -6.81 18.27
C ILE A 85 5.48 -7.43 19.29
N TYR A 86 6.69 -6.88 19.36
CA TYR A 86 7.68 -7.29 20.35
C TYR A 86 7.59 -6.38 21.57
N LYS A 87 7.42 -6.95 22.75
CA LYS A 87 7.30 -6.19 24.00
C LYS A 87 8.58 -6.33 24.80
N ILE A 88 9.24 -5.20 25.07
CA ILE A 88 10.39 -5.14 25.97
C ILE A 88 10.10 -4.10 27.04
N GLU A 89 10.13 -4.52 28.31
CA GLU A 89 9.72 -3.68 29.44
C GLU A 89 8.32 -3.05 29.23
N SER A 90 8.26 -1.73 29.09
CA SER A 90 7.04 -0.95 28.81
C SER A 90 6.92 -0.50 27.35
N GLU A 91 7.84 -0.91 26.47
CA GLU A 91 7.87 -0.50 25.07
C GLU A 91 7.26 -1.57 24.16
N ASN A 92 6.43 -1.11 23.21
CA ASN A 92 5.97 -1.93 22.09
C ASN A 92 6.84 -1.62 20.87
N ILE A 93 7.48 -2.63 20.31
CA ILE A 93 8.38 -2.49 19.17
C ILE A 93 7.82 -3.27 17.99
N LEU A 94 7.68 -2.58 16.86
CA LEU A 94 7.36 -3.16 15.57
C LEU A 94 8.62 -3.19 14.71
N TYR A 95 9.04 -4.37 14.31
CA TYR A 95 10.21 -4.54 13.46
C TYR A 95 9.82 -4.59 11.98
N LEU A 96 10.62 -3.92 11.18
CA LEU A 96 10.59 -3.97 9.72
C LEU A 96 11.90 -4.60 9.24
N THR A 97 11.84 -5.35 8.15
CA THR A 97 13.00 -5.90 7.47
C THR A 97 12.92 -5.55 5.99
N HIS A 98 14.05 -5.50 5.30
CA HIS A 98 14.02 -5.44 3.85
C HIS A 98 13.37 -6.71 3.30
N CYS A 99 12.49 -6.53 2.31
CA CYS A 99 11.85 -7.63 1.62
C CYS A 99 12.93 -8.55 1.04
N SER A 100 12.90 -9.85 1.39
CA SER A 100 13.90 -10.79 0.87
C SER A 100 13.77 -11.01 -0.64
N ILE A 101 12.57 -10.81 -1.19
CA ILE A 101 12.26 -10.77 -2.62
C ILE A 101 11.11 -9.77 -2.78
N PRO A 102 11.07 -8.89 -3.80
CA PRO A 102 9.82 -8.23 -4.14
C PRO A 102 8.83 -9.36 -4.49
N ASN A 103 7.78 -9.53 -3.68
CA ASN A 103 6.83 -10.61 -3.86
C ASN A 103 5.74 -10.13 -4.84
N TRP A 104 5.74 -10.66 -6.07
CA TRP A 104 4.75 -10.29 -7.09
C TRP A 104 3.31 -10.57 -6.64
N GLU A 105 3.10 -11.60 -5.83
CA GLU A 105 1.76 -11.96 -5.31
C GLU A 105 1.30 -10.92 -4.29
N TYR A 106 2.21 -10.48 -3.43
CA TYR A 106 1.97 -9.39 -2.50
C TYR A 106 1.66 -8.07 -3.22
N LEU A 107 2.52 -7.66 -4.17
CA LEU A 107 2.29 -6.45 -4.97
C LEU A 107 0.98 -6.54 -5.78
N ASN A 108 0.65 -7.71 -6.30
CA ASN A 108 -0.62 -7.92 -7.00
C ASN A 108 -1.82 -7.79 -6.05
N THR A 109 -1.72 -8.33 -4.84
CA THR A 109 -2.76 -8.21 -3.81
C THR A 109 -2.96 -6.76 -3.39
N LEU A 110 -1.86 -6.02 -3.23
CA LEU A 110 -1.88 -4.62 -2.80
C LEU A 110 -2.38 -3.68 -3.90
N HIS A 111 -1.89 -3.84 -5.13
CA HIS A 111 -2.12 -2.88 -6.22
C HIS A 111 -3.02 -3.38 -7.35
N LYS A 112 -3.54 -4.62 -7.25
CA LYS A 112 -4.42 -5.22 -8.27
C LYS A 112 -3.79 -5.16 -9.66
N LEU A 113 -2.58 -5.69 -9.79
CA LEU A 113 -1.79 -5.65 -11.02
C LEU A 113 -2.38 -6.53 -12.14
N ASP A 114 -3.13 -7.56 -11.77
CA ASP A 114 -3.88 -8.46 -12.66
C ASP A 114 -5.26 -7.91 -13.07
N TYR A 115 -5.60 -6.72 -12.58
CA TYR A 115 -6.75 -5.95 -13.02
C TYR A 115 -6.31 -4.98 -14.10
N GLY A 116 -7.13 -4.86 -15.15
CA GLY A 116 -6.99 -3.78 -16.11
C GLY A 116 -7.18 -2.41 -15.47
N CYS A 117 -7.21 -1.38 -16.29
CA CYS A 117 -7.47 0.00 -15.87
C CYS A 117 -8.67 0.54 -16.65
N ILE A 118 -9.53 1.30 -15.97
CA ILE A 118 -10.58 2.09 -16.61
C ILE A 118 -10.10 3.53 -16.62
N MET A 119 -10.05 4.13 -17.82
CA MET A 119 -9.75 5.54 -17.98
C MET A 119 -11.02 6.36 -17.65
N THR A 120 -10.92 7.28 -16.71
CA THR A 120 -11.99 8.24 -16.39
C THR A 120 -11.46 9.67 -16.49
N PHE A 121 -12.35 10.67 -16.44
CA PHE A 121 -11.91 12.05 -16.31
C PHE A 121 -11.19 12.29 -14.98
N ASP A 122 -11.60 11.65 -13.89
CA ASP A 122 -11.00 11.86 -12.57
C ASP A 122 -9.70 11.05 -12.35
N GLY A 123 -9.28 10.27 -13.34
CA GLY A 123 -8.04 9.50 -13.35
C GLY A 123 -8.21 8.03 -13.73
N ILE A 124 -7.25 7.20 -13.30
CA ILE A 124 -7.27 5.76 -13.53
C ILE A 124 -8.02 5.06 -12.40
N GLU A 125 -9.06 4.30 -12.76
CA GLU A 125 -9.75 3.42 -11.83
C GLU A 125 -9.43 1.94 -12.10
N LYS A 126 -9.64 1.10 -11.08
CA LYS A 126 -9.56 -0.36 -11.23
C LYS A 126 -10.96 -0.95 -11.46
N PRO A 127 -11.15 -1.80 -12.48
CA PRO A 127 -12.41 -2.49 -12.72
C PRO A 127 -12.75 -3.44 -11.56
N LYS A 128 -14.03 -3.81 -11.45
CA LYS A 128 -14.50 -4.76 -10.42
C LYS A 128 -13.96 -6.18 -10.63
N ASN A 129 -13.71 -6.56 -11.88
CA ASN A 129 -13.27 -7.90 -12.26
C ASN A 129 -11.81 -7.87 -12.73
N ARG A 130 -11.06 -8.91 -12.37
CA ARG A 130 -9.69 -9.11 -12.88
C ARG A 130 -9.69 -9.30 -14.40
N ALA A 131 -8.63 -8.84 -15.06
CA ALA A 131 -8.44 -9.02 -16.49
C ALA A 131 -7.75 -10.37 -16.79
N PHE A 132 -6.81 -10.77 -15.94
CA PHE A 132 -6.09 -12.03 -16.05
C PHE A 132 -5.70 -12.55 -14.65
N VAL A 133 -4.92 -13.63 -14.60
CA VAL A 133 -4.36 -14.18 -13.36
C VAL A 133 -2.85 -14.15 -13.50
N MET A 134 -2.17 -13.36 -12.67
CA MET A 134 -0.72 -13.37 -12.59
C MET A 134 -0.23 -14.69 -11.98
N LYS A 135 0.85 -15.24 -12.54
CA LYS A 135 1.49 -16.48 -12.06
C LYS A 135 2.99 -16.41 -12.31
N ASN A 136 3.78 -16.72 -11.29
CA ASN A 136 5.24 -16.88 -11.37
C ASN A 136 5.94 -15.69 -12.06
N CYS A 137 5.57 -14.47 -11.69
CA CYS A 137 6.16 -13.28 -12.30
C CYS A 137 7.54 -13.00 -11.69
N GLU A 138 8.54 -12.82 -12.55
CA GLU A 138 9.84 -12.30 -12.16
C GLU A 138 9.74 -10.79 -11.97
N LEU A 139 10.28 -10.28 -10.86
CA LEU A 139 10.37 -8.84 -10.62
C LEU A 139 11.81 -8.38 -10.81
N ILE A 140 12.01 -7.56 -11.84
CA ILE A 140 13.30 -6.97 -12.15
C ILE A 140 13.37 -5.62 -11.44
N ASN A 141 14.25 -5.51 -10.45
CA ASN A 141 14.42 -4.27 -9.70
C ASN A 141 15.19 -3.26 -10.55
N SER A 142 14.48 -2.36 -11.22
CA SER A 142 15.11 -1.27 -11.99
C SER A 142 15.53 -0.16 -11.02
N SER A 143 16.81 -0.11 -10.65
CA SER A 143 17.38 0.83 -9.70
C SER A 143 17.47 2.29 -10.20
N MET A 144 16.54 2.73 -11.04
CA MET A 144 16.64 4.01 -11.75
C MET A 144 16.16 5.23 -10.94
N GLY A 145 15.75 5.03 -9.68
CA GLY A 145 15.20 6.09 -8.85
C GLY A 145 13.88 6.63 -9.41
N TYR A 146 13.40 7.74 -8.85
CA TYR A 146 12.24 8.46 -9.37
C TYR A 146 12.57 9.95 -9.48
N ILE A 147 11.99 10.60 -10.49
CA ILE A 147 12.04 12.06 -10.62
C ILE A 147 10.71 12.60 -10.11
N LYS A 148 10.77 13.50 -9.13
CA LYS A 148 9.61 14.28 -8.72
C LYS A 148 9.60 15.57 -9.52
N ASP A 149 8.66 15.70 -10.44
CA ASP A 149 8.51 16.87 -11.30
C ASP A 149 7.04 17.29 -11.40
N SER A 150 6.80 18.53 -11.82
CA SER A 150 5.48 19.03 -12.17
C SER A 150 5.30 18.98 -13.68
N VAL A 151 4.20 18.39 -14.14
CA VAL A 151 3.88 18.31 -15.57
C VAL A 151 2.84 19.39 -15.91
N GLU A 152 3.21 20.33 -16.77
CA GLU A 152 2.28 21.28 -17.39
C GLU A 152 1.62 20.64 -18.62
N PHE A 153 0.36 20.97 -18.88
CA PHE A 153 -0.38 20.49 -20.05
C PHE A 153 -1.05 21.67 -20.77
N LYS A 154 -1.19 21.56 -22.09
CA LYS A 154 -1.72 22.61 -22.97
C LYS A 154 -3.14 22.32 -23.46
N SER A 155 -3.63 21.10 -23.28
CA SER A 155 -4.97 20.69 -23.73
C SER A 155 -5.56 19.59 -22.85
N ILE A 156 -6.88 19.39 -22.95
CA ILE A 156 -7.59 18.28 -22.29
C ILE A 156 -7.07 16.93 -22.81
N GLU A 157 -6.76 16.82 -24.10
CA GLU A 157 -6.19 15.60 -24.67
C GLU A 157 -4.83 15.26 -24.06
N GLU A 158 -3.96 16.27 -23.90
CA GLU A 158 -2.65 16.12 -23.28
C GLU A 158 -2.77 15.78 -21.79
N TRP A 159 -3.70 16.43 -21.10
CA TRP A 159 -4.03 16.11 -19.71
C TRP A 159 -4.49 14.66 -19.53
N ILE A 160 -5.40 14.17 -20.40
CA ILE A 160 -5.86 12.78 -20.40
C ILE A 160 -4.69 11.82 -20.65
N LYS A 161 -3.77 12.15 -21.57
CA LYS A 161 -2.58 11.32 -21.80
C LYS A 161 -1.68 11.24 -20.57
N ILE A 162 -1.42 12.38 -19.94
CA ILE A 162 -0.55 12.48 -18.75
C ILE A 162 -1.14 11.73 -17.57
N ILE A 163 -2.42 11.96 -17.25
CA ILE A 163 -3.06 11.31 -16.09
C ILE A 163 -3.19 9.79 -16.28
N ASN A 164 -3.22 9.32 -17.53
CA ASN A 164 -3.23 7.89 -17.87
C ASN A 164 -1.83 7.32 -18.17
N LEU A 165 -0.75 8.07 -17.90
CA LEU A 165 0.65 7.64 -18.06
C LEU A 165 1.03 7.18 -19.47
N PHE A 166 0.42 7.76 -20.52
CA PHE A 166 0.79 7.50 -21.92
C PHE A 166 2.05 8.26 -22.34
N PHE A 167 3.16 8.06 -21.60
CA PHE A 167 4.45 8.62 -21.95
C PHE A 167 5.13 7.78 -23.04
N TYR A 168 5.68 8.44 -24.07
CA TYR A 168 6.46 7.82 -25.15
C TYR A 168 5.76 6.65 -25.84
N THR A 169 4.76 6.98 -26.65
CA THR A 169 3.91 6.02 -27.37
C THR A 169 4.26 5.94 -28.85
N ASP A 170 5.57 5.92 -29.17
CA ASP A 170 6.03 5.82 -30.56
C ASP A 170 5.53 4.51 -31.22
N ASP A 171 5.28 3.47 -30.42
CA ASP A 171 4.82 2.16 -30.88
C ASP A 171 3.30 1.92 -30.74
N ILE A 172 2.55 2.80 -30.06
CA ILE A 172 1.12 2.61 -29.78
C ILE A 172 0.35 3.89 -30.09
N ASN A 173 -0.59 3.85 -31.04
CA ASN A 173 -1.46 4.99 -31.31
C ASN A 173 -2.51 5.16 -30.19
N VAL A 174 -2.12 5.86 -29.12
CA VAL A 174 -2.99 6.19 -27.98
C VAL A 174 -4.01 7.28 -28.29
N ASP A 175 -3.83 8.06 -29.36
CA ASP A 175 -4.74 9.14 -29.74
C ASP A 175 -6.16 8.64 -30.01
N ASN A 176 -6.28 7.45 -30.59
CA ASN A 176 -7.58 6.85 -30.85
C ASN A 176 -8.30 6.48 -29.54
N PHE A 177 -7.58 6.01 -28.53
CA PHE A 177 -8.16 5.70 -27.21
C PHE A 177 -8.59 6.97 -26.47
N VAL A 178 -7.77 8.03 -26.54
CA VAL A 178 -8.11 9.35 -25.96
C VAL A 178 -9.36 9.93 -26.65
N LYS A 179 -9.41 9.92 -27.99
CA LYS A 179 -10.57 10.39 -28.76
C LYS A 179 -11.82 9.57 -28.48
N LEU A 180 -11.68 8.24 -28.40
CA LEU A 180 -12.80 7.35 -28.07
C LEU A 180 -13.36 7.66 -26.69
N GLY A 181 -12.51 7.77 -25.66
CA GLY A 181 -12.92 8.11 -24.30
C GLY A 181 -13.64 9.46 -24.21
N MET A 182 -13.14 10.48 -24.91
CA MET A 182 -13.81 11.79 -24.99
C MET A 182 -15.18 11.72 -25.70
N SER A 183 -15.29 10.89 -26.75
CA SER A 183 -16.54 10.72 -27.50
C SER A 183 -17.63 9.97 -26.72
N THR A 184 -17.25 9.08 -25.80
CA THR A 184 -18.20 8.32 -24.97
C THR A 184 -18.57 9.06 -23.70
N GLY A 185 -17.66 9.87 -23.14
CA GLY A 185 -17.90 10.67 -21.93
C GLY A 185 -18.76 11.92 -22.13
N SER A 186 -19.12 12.25 -23.37
CA SER A 186 -19.96 13.41 -23.70
C SER A 186 -21.48 13.12 -23.71
N PHE A 187 -21.90 11.91 -23.34
CA PHE A 187 -23.31 11.49 -23.34
C PHE A 187 -24.00 11.42 -21.97
N GLU A 188 -23.35 11.85 -20.89
CA GLU A 188 -24.01 12.01 -19.58
C GLU A 188 -23.92 13.47 -19.13
N LYS A 189 -24.97 14.24 -19.47
CA LYS A 189 -25.30 15.52 -18.86
C LYS A 189 -26.76 15.51 -18.44
#